data_AF-A0A2A2H3R5-F1
#
_entry.id   AF-A0A2A2H3R5-F1
#
_cell.length_a   1.000
_cell.length_b   1.000
_cell.length_c   1.000
_cell.angle_alpha   90.00
_cell.angle_beta   90.00
_cell.angle_gamma   90.00
#
_symmetry.space_group_name_H-M   'P 1'
#
loop_
_entity.id
_entity.type
_entity.pdbx_description
1 polymer ?
#
loop_
_entity_poly.entity_id
_entity_poly.type
_entity_poly.pdbx_seq_one_letter_code
_entity_poly.pdbx_strand_id
1 'polypeptide(L)'
;MYKDELIQLHQFLVYVLKSLEDENEVKEECEEYFRLNISPHHIHRTKAEHKYAIFVLSESISELIAKKNNSAAPSNIANGLSELAKRSKKELIRMHEDNALKYQKDKKMEMI
;
A
#
# COMPACT_ATOMS: atom_id res chain seq x y z
N MET A 1 -0.57 14.50 -3.10
CA MET A 1 0.54 14.37 -2.14
C MET A 1 1.85 14.27 -2.90
N TYR A 2 2.86 14.99 -2.43
CA TYR A 2 4.24 14.84 -2.84
C TYR A 2 4.77 13.46 -2.43
N LYS A 3 5.89 13.05 -3.04
CA LYS A 3 6.45 11.71 -2.78
C LYS A 3 6.92 11.59 -1.33
N ASP A 4 7.57 12.63 -0.82
CA ASP A 4 8.10 12.62 0.54
C ASP A 4 6.99 12.60 1.58
N GLU A 5 5.85 13.26 1.32
CA GLU A 5 4.66 13.16 2.18
C GLU A 5 4.10 11.74 2.22
N LEU A 6 4.07 11.03 1.08
CA LEU A 6 3.65 9.63 1.03
C LEU A 6 4.62 8.73 1.80
N ILE A 7 5.93 8.94 1.65
CA ILE A 7 6.95 8.17 2.38
C ILE A 7 6.84 8.42 3.89
N GLN A 8 6.65 9.68 4.31
CA GLN A 8 6.45 10.03 5.72
C GLN A 8 5.17 9.40 6.29
N LEU A 9 4.07 9.45 5.54
CA LEU A 9 2.83 8.80 5.95
C LEU A 9 3.00 7.28 6.05
N HIS A 10 3.69 6.66 5.09
CA HIS A 10 3.99 5.24 5.12
C HIS A 10 4.84 4.87 6.34
N GLN A 11 5.88 5.66 6.64
CA GLN A 11 6.72 5.49 7.82
C GLN A 11 5.91 5.61 9.12
N PHE A 12 5.02 6.59 9.18
CA PHE A 12 4.14 6.79 10.33
C PHE A 12 3.22 5.58 10.55
N LEU A 13 2.59 5.05 9.50
CA LEU A 13 1.72 3.88 9.65
C LEU A 13 2.50 2.62 10.05
N VAL A 14 3.73 2.44 9.56
CA VAL A 14 4.60 1.34 10.05
C VAL A 14 4.91 1.50 11.54
N TYR A 15 5.11 2.73 12.02
CA TYR A 15 5.29 2.99 13.44
C TYR A 15 4.00 2.72 14.24
N VAL A 16 2.83 3.15 13.72
CA VAL A 16 1.53 2.85 14.34
C VAL A 16 1.33 1.34 14.46
N LEU A 17 1.62 0.57 13.41
CA LEU A 17 1.52 -0.88 13.44
C LEU A 17 2.39 -1.48 14.57
N LYS A 18 3.66 -1.07 14.66
CA LYS A 18 4.57 -1.49 15.73
C LYS A 18 4.10 -1.10 17.13
N SER A 19 3.36 0.00 17.27
CA SER A 19 2.78 0.40 18.55
C SER A 19 1.54 -0.41 18.95
N LEU A 20 0.91 -1.10 17.99
CA LEU A 20 -0.20 -2.00 18.22
C LEU A 20 0.25 -3.44 18.52
N GLU A 21 1.53 -3.77 18.25
CA GLU A 21 2.11 -5.11 18.39
C GLU A 21 2.11 -5.62 19.84
N ASP A 22 1.40 -6.74 20.04
CA ASP A 22 1.88 -7.90 20.80
C ASP A 22 2.46 -8.89 19.76
N GLU A 23 3.70 -9.35 19.92
CA GLU A 23 4.55 -9.96 18.86
C GLU A 23 3.92 -11.15 18.08
N ASN A 24 2.86 -11.80 18.59
CA ASN A 24 2.24 -12.96 17.97
C ASN A 24 0.99 -12.67 17.11
N GLU A 25 0.30 -11.53 17.27
CA GLU A 25 -0.96 -11.28 16.53
C GLU A 25 -0.74 -10.58 15.19
N VAL A 26 0.25 -9.70 15.07
CA VAL A 26 0.36 -8.78 13.90
C VAL A 26 0.68 -9.46 12.56
N LYS A 27 1.13 -10.71 12.58
CA LYS A 27 1.59 -11.40 11.36
C LYS A 27 0.48 -11.78 10.40
N GLU A 28 -0.72 -12.11 10.88
CA GLU A 28 -1.79 -12.63 10.03
C GLU A 28 -2.51 -11.50 9.29
N GLU A 29 -2.92 -10.45 10.00
CA GLU A 29 -3.70 -9.34 9.46
C GLU A 29 -2.89 -8.43 8.52
N CYS A 30 -1.56 -8.41 8.68
CA CYS A 30 -0.64 -7.63 7.85
C CYS A 30 0.01 -8.44 6.71
N GLU A 31 -0.42 -9.68 6.46
CA GLU A 31 0.22 -10.53 5.47
C GLU A 31 0.18 -9.90 4.06
N GLU A 32 -0.94 -9.30 3.64
CA GLU A 32 -1.03 -8.63 2.33
C GLU A 32 0.00 -7.51 2.21
N TYR A 33 0.14 -6.67 3.25
CA TYR A 33 1.13 -5.61 3.28
C TYR A 33 2.56 -6.16 3.14
N PHE A 34 2.90 -7.21 3.88
CA PHE A 34 4.24 -7.83 3.81
C PHE A 34 4.53 -8.44 2.44
N ARG A 35 3.53 -9.05 1.79
CA ARG A 35 3.67 -9.59 0.42
C ARG A 35 4.00 -8.52 -0.63
N LEU A 36 3.68 -7.24 -0.38
CA LEU A 36 4.05 -6.16 -1.30
C LEU A 36 5.56 -5.93 -1.37
N ASN A 37 6.30 -6.28 -0.31
CA ASN A 37 7.73 -6.03 -0.18
C ASN A 37 8.12 -4.55 -0.43
N ILE A 38 7.29 -3.62 0.06
CA ILE A 38 7.50 -2.18 -0.03
C ILE A 38 7.61 -1.62 1.39
N SER A 39 8.76 -1.06 1.72
CA SER A 39 9.08 -0.40 3.00
C SER A 39 9.19 1.11 2.77
N PRO A 40 8.96 1.96 3.78
CA PRO A 40 9.22 3.40 3.69
C PRO A 40 10.66 3.73 3.28
N HIS A 41 11.63 2.89 3.64
CA HIS A 41 13.04 3.04 3.26
C HIS A 41 13.31 2.86 1.77
N HIS A 42 12.38 2.26 1.02
CA HIS A 42 12.49 2.09 -0.42
C HIS A 42 12.17 3.39 -1.17
N ILE A 43 12.89 4.48 -0.87
CA ILE A 43 12.63 5.84 -1.39
C ILE A 43 12.67 5.94 -2.92
N HIS A 44 13.24 4.95 -3.61
CA HIS A 44 13.28 4.88 -5.07
C HIS A 44 11.99 4.33 -5.69
N ARG A 45 11.13 3.67 -4.90
CA ARG A 45 9.81 3.19 -5.35
C ARG A 45 8.93 4.36 -5.79
N THR A 46 7.98 4.07 -6.66
CA THR A 46 7.08 5.06 -7.26
C THR A 46 6.07 5.59 -6.24
N LYS A 47 5.44 6.74 -6.55
CA LYS A 47 4.35 7.27 -5.74
C LYS A 47 3.18 6.29 -5.62
N ALA A 48 2.84 5.60 -6.71
CA ALA A 48 1.74 4.63 -6.73
C ALA A 48 2.05 3.41 -5.85
N GLU A 49 3.30 2.94 -5.83
CA GLU A 49 3.74 1.83 -4.96
C GLU A 49 3.58 2.20 -3.48
N HIS A 50 4.07 3.38 -3.08
CA HIS A 50 3.89 3.86 -1.71
C HIS A 50 2.41 4.08 -1.36
N LYS A 51 1.62 4.64 -2.29
CA LYS A 51 0.19 4.88 -2.09
C LYS A 51 -0.59 3.57 -1.90
N TYR A 52 -0.30 2.54 -2.68
CA TYR A 52 -0.94 1.22 -2.49
C TYR A 52 -0.55 0.60 -1.16
N ALA A 53 0.75 0.63 -0.81
CA ALA A 53 1.23 0.12 0.47
C ALA A 53 0.56 0.82 1.66
N ILE A 54 0.38 2.14 1.61
CA ILE A 54 -0.33 2.92 2.63
C ILE A 54 -1.76 2.43 2.82
N PHE A 55 -2.51 2.20 1.75
CA PHE A 55 -3.90 1.80 1.86
C PHE A 55 -4.08 0.37 2.34
N VAL A 56 -3.25 -0.57 1.86
CA VAL A 56 -3.23 -1.95 2.38
C VAL A 56 -2.88 -1.95 3.87
N LEU A 57 -1.84 -1.21 4.27
CA LEU A 57 -1.44 -1.12 5.67
C LEU A 57 -2.53 -0.49 6.55
N SER A 58 -3.24 0.52 6.04
CA SER A 58 -4.35 1.16 6.75
C SER A 58 -5.52 0.20 6.97
N GLU A 59 -5.85 -0.62 5.97
CA GLU A 59 -6.87 -1.68 6.08
C GLU A 59 -6.47 -2.71 7.15
N SER A 60 -5.24 -3.23 7.10
CA SER A 60 -4.73 -4.15 8.13
C SER A 60 -4.74 -3.55 9.54
N ILE A 61 -4.33 -2.28 9.71
CA ILE A 61 -4.36 -1.59 11.00
C ILE A 61 -5.80 -1.46 11.52
N SER A 62 -6.75 -1.15 10.63
CA SER A 62 -8.17 -1.05 10.99
C SER A 62 -8.70 -2.39 11.52
N GLU A 63 -8.36 -3.51 10.86
CA GLU A 63 -8.76 -4.85 11.31
C GLU A 63 -8.10 -5.24 12.63
N LEU A 64 -6.81 -4.92 12.82
CA LEU A 64 -6.12 -5.14 14.11
C LEU A 64 -6.77 -4.38 15.26
N ILE A 65 -7.13 -3.11 15.05
CA ILE A 65 -7.83 -2.29 16.05
C ILE A 65 -9.21 -2.88 16.37
N ALA A 66 -9.95 -3.34 15.34
CA ALA A 66 -11.25 -3.96 15.50
C ALA A 66 -11.15 -5.25 16.34
N LYS A 67 -10.23 -6.15 15.96
CA LYS A 67 -9.95 -7.41 16.68
C LYS A 67 -9.59 -7.17 18.14
N LYS A 68 -8.66 -6.25 18.42
CA LYS A 68 -8.22 -5.93 19.79
C LYS A 68 -9.36 -5.39 20.67
N ASN A 69 -10.29 -4.65 20.09
CA ASN A 69 -11.44 -4.10 20.81
C ASN A 69 -12.65 -5.05 20.86
N ASN A 70 -12.53 -6.29 20.35
CA ASN A 70 -13.64 -7.22 20.17
C ASN A 70 -14.85 -6.55 19.47
N SER A 71 -14.56 -5.68 18.50
CA SER A 71 -15.55 -4.90 17.77
C SER A 71 -15.28 -5.00 16.28
N ALA A 72 -16.24 -4.57 15.46
CA ALA A 72 -15.99 -4.36 14.04
C ALA A 72 -15.54 -2.92 13.81
N ALA A 73 -14.64 -2.72 12.85
CA ALA A 73 -14.39 -1.39 12.33
C ALA A 73 -15.71 -0.80 11.79
N PRO A 74 -15.96 0.51 11.96
CA PRO A 74 -17.12 1.16 11.35
C PRO A 74 -17.18 0.83 9.85
N SER A 75 -18.32 0.33 9.38
CA SER A 75 -18.46 -0.22 8.03
C SER A 75 -18.08 0.76 6.92
N ASN A 76 -18.31 2.06 7.15
CA ASN A 76 -17.88 3.14 6.26
C ASN A 76 -16.35 3.25 6.15
N ILE A 77 -15.62 3.06 7.25
CA ILE A 77 -14.15 3.09 7.27
C ILE A 77 -13.61 1.85 6.59
N ALA A 78 -14.06 0.66 6.97
CA ALA A 78 -13.61 -0.60 6.38
C ALA A 78 -13.83 -0.62 4.86
N ASN A 79 -15.04 -0.26 4.40
CA ASN A 79 -15.36 -0.19 2.98
C ASN A 79 -14.52 0.88 2.25
N GLY A 80 -14.29 2.03 2.90
CA GLY A 80 -13.49 3.11 2.34
C GLY A 80 -12.04 2.70 2.11
N LEU A 81 -11.42 2.07 3.11
CA LEU A 81 -10.03 1.58 3.02
C LEU A 81 -9.89 0.49 1.95
N SER A 82 -10.79 -0.49 1.95
CA SER A 82 -10.80 -1.57 0.94
C SER A 82 -10.94 -1.02 -0.49
N GLU A 83 -11.81 -0.03 -0.70
CA GLU A 83 -11.98 0.60 -2.01
C GLU A 83 -10.74 1.43 -2.42
N LEU A 84 -10.10 2.11 -1.47
CA LEU A 84 -8.86 2.86 -1.74
C LEU A 84 -7.69 1.93 -2.07
N ALA A 85 -7.58 0.78 -1.40
CA ALA A 85 -6.61 -0.26 -1.71
C ALA A 85 -6.84 -0.83 -3.13
N LYS A 86 -8.10 -1.17 -3.48
CA LYS A 86 -8.47 -1.63 -4.83
C LYS A 86 -8.16 -0.60 -5.91
N ARG A 87 -8.45 0.67 -5.67
CA ARG A 87 -8.18 1.76 -6.63
C ARG A 87 -6.69 1.96 -6.85
N SER A 88 -5.90 2.00 -5.79
CA SER A 88 -4.45 2.16 -5.88
C SER A 88 -3.76 0.96 -6.54
N LYS A 89 -4.26 -0.27 -6.32
CA LYS A 89 -3.83 -1.46 -7.08
C LYS A 89 -4.10 -1.34 -8.57
N LYS A 90 -5.30 -0.88 -8.97
CA LYS A 90 -5.64 -0.64 -10.39
C LYS A 90 -4.75 0.43 -11.02
N GLU A 91 -4.45 1.50 -10.28
CA GLU A 91 -3.53 2.55 -10.69
C GLU A 91 -2.12 1.99 -10.96
N LEU A 92 -1.61 1.14 -10.06
CA LEU A 92 -0.33 0.45 -10.25
C LEU A 92 -0.28 -0.41 -11.51
N ILE A 93 -1.29 -1.24 -11.72
CA ILE A 93 -1.36 -2.12 -12.89
C ILE A 93 -1.32 -1.30 -14.19
N ARG A 94 -2.14 -0.24 -14.27
CA ARG A 94 -2.16 0.67 -15.43
C ARG A 94 -0.80 1.32 -15.67
N MET A 95 -0.14 1.79 -14.61
CA MET A 95 1.20 2.38 -14.74
C MET A 95 2.23 1.38 -15.28
N HIS A 96 2.16 0.11 -14.85
CA HIS A 96 3.04 -0.93 -15.38
C HIS A 96 2.76 -1.24 -16.86
N GLU A 97 1.48 -1.32 -17.24
CA GLU A 97 1.05 -1.53 -18.63
C GLU A 97 1.51 -0.38 -19.54
N ASP A 98 1.30 0.87 -19.11
CA ASP A 98 1.71 2.06 -19.87
C ASP A 98 3.23 2.13 -20.06
N ASN A 99 4.00 1.81 -19.02
CA ASN A 99 5.47 1.75 -19.09
C ASN A 99 5.95 0.65 -20.05
N ALA A 100 5.31 -0.52 -20.04
CA ALA A 100 5.64 -1.61 -20.96
C ALA A 100 5.34 -1.24 -22.42
N LEU A 101 4.19 -0.59 -22.68
CA LEU A 101 3.83 -0.10 -24.01
C LEU A 101 4.79 0.96 -24.52
N LYS A 102 5.23 1.88 -23.65
CA LYS A 102 6.22 2.91 -24.00
C LYS A 102 7.57 2.28 -24.40
N TYR A 103 8.07 1.33 -23.61
CA TYR A 103 9.31 0.60 -23.91
C TYR A 103 9.25 -0.12 -25.27
N GLN A 104 8.11 -0.75 -25.60
CA GLN A 104 7.91 -1.41 -26.90
C GLN A 104 7.91 -0.42 -28.07
N LYS A 105 7.32 0.77 -27.90
CA LYS A 105 7.31 1.83 -28.93
C LYS A 105 8.72 2.39 -29.16
N ASP A 106 9.44 2.70 -28.09
CA ASP A 106 10.79 3.29 -28.17
C ASP A 106 11.74 2.32 -28.88
N LYS A 107 11.73 1.04 -28.50
CA LYS A 107 12.52 0.00 -29.18
C LYS A 107 12.16 -0.18 -30.66
N LYS A 108 10.88 -0.01 -31.03
CA LYS A 108 10.46 -0.08 -32.44
C LYS A 108 10.99 1.09 -33.26
N MET A 109 11.06 2.28 -32.68
CA MET A 109 11.59 3.48 -33.34
C MET A 109 13.11 3.44 -33.55
N GLU A 110 13.87 2.84 -32.63
CA GLU A 110 15.33 2.67 -32.77
C GLU A 110 15.72 1.68 -33.88
N MET A 111 14.79 0.84 -34.34
CA MET A 111 15.02 -0.14 -35.41
C MET A 111 14.67 0.37 -36.82
N ILE A 112 14.27 1.64 -36.96
CA ILE A 112 13.92 2.30 -38.23
C ILE A 112 14.97 3.36 -38.52
#